data_AF-A0A3D0H969-F1
#
_entry.id   AF-A0A3D0H969-F1
#
_cell.length_a   1.000
_cell.length_b   1.000
_cell.length_c   1.000
_cell.angle_alpha   90.00
_cell.angle_beta   90.00
_cell.angle_gamma   90.00
#
_symmetry.space_group_name_H-M   'P 1'
#
loop_
_entity.id
_entity.type
_entity.pdbx_description
1 polymer ?
#
loop_
_entity_poly.entity_id
_entity_poly.type
_entity_poly.pdbx_seq_one_letter_code
_entity_poly.pdbx_strand_id
1 'polypeptide(L)'
;FPEKPPVEIPADEIDTSIELNKRGDNAHRITITIPLYQGGMSFGSVSNSTMVSRARAAMLWGTFGCTGEGGYPEFLNPFDDYMITQVATGLFGVREETIQRVRIIEFKYAQGAKPGLGGHLLGDKVTEAVARMREAVQGSALFSPFPFHSVYSV
;
A
#
# COMPACT_ATOMS: atom_id res chain seq x y z
N PHE A 1 -38.58 -10.02 0.30
CA PHE A 1 -37.25 -10.50 0.72
C PHE A 1 -37.43 -11.87 1.35
N PRO A 2 -36.58 -12.86 1.06
CA PRO A 2 -36.73 -14.17 1.67
C PRO A 2 -36.51 -14.05 3.18
N GLU A 3 -37.32 -14.75 3.98
CA GLU A 3 -37.23 -14.74 5.46
C GLU A 3 -35.94 -15.42 5.97
N LYS A 4 -35.31 -16.23 5.12
CA LYS A 4 -34.05 -16.93 5.39
C LYS A 4 -33.09 -16.78 4.21
N PRO A 5 -31.77 -16.90 4.44
CA PRO A 5 -30.79 -16.94 3.36
C PRO A 5 -31.16 -18.04 2.35
N PRO A 6 -30.96 -17.82 1.05
CA PRO A 6 -31.28 -18.81 0.02
C PRO A 6 -30.39 -20.07 0.11
N VAL A 7 -29.28 -20.02 0.86
CA VAL A 7 -28.36 -21.13 1.11
C VAL A 7 -27.86 -21.06 2.55
N GLU A 8 -27.95 -22.17 3.28
CA GLU A 8 -27.24 -22.38 4.55
C GLU A 8 -25.90 -23.07 4.21
N ILE A 9 -24.78 -22.37 4.41
CA ILE A 9 -23.43 -22.90 4.18
C ILE A 9 -22.79 -23.15 5.55
N PRO A 10 -22.31 -24.37 5.85
CA PRO A 10 -21.54 -24.66 7.06
C PRO A 10 -20.31 -23.76 7.16
N ALA A 11 -19.97 -23.29 8.36
CA ALA A 11 -18.88 -22.32 8.53
C ALA A 11 -17.50 -22.87 8.10
N ASP A 12 -17.32 -24.19 8.19
CA ASP A 12 -16.12 -24.93 7.79
C ASP A 12 -16.01 -25.15 6.27
N GLU A 13 -17.10 -24.95 5.51
CA GLU A 13 -17.09 -24.99 4.05
C GLU A 13 -16.78 -23.62 3.42
N ILE A 14 -16.71 -22.55 4.23
CA ILE A 14 -16.43 -21.20 3.74
C ILE A 14 -14.92 -21.01 3.56
N ASP A 15 -14.48 -21.02 2.30
CA ASP A 15 -13.14 -20.56 1.91
C ASP A 15 -13.20 -19.10 1.44
N THR A 16 -12.51 -18.22 2.18
CA THR A 16 -12.39 -16.79 1.84
C THR A 16 -11.12 -16.47 1.07
N SER A 17 -10.30 -17.47 0.78
CA SER A 17 -9.02 -17.28 0.11
C SER A 17 -9.20 -16.92 -1.36
N ILE A 18 -8.30 -16.08 -1.87
CA ILE A 18 -8.30 -15.65 -3.27
C ILE A 18 -6.89 -15.76 -3.83
N GLU A 19 -6.73 -16.56 -4.90
CA GLU A 19 -5.56 -16.48 -5.77
C GLU A 19 -5.66 -15.23 -6.65
N LEU A 20 -4.69 -14.32 -6.51
CA LEU A 20 -4.70 -13.02 -7.19
C LEU A 20 -4.33 -13.13 -8.67
N ASN A 21 -3.48 -14.07 -9.04
CA ASN A 21 -3.14 -14.30 -10.44
C ASN A 21 -4.18 -15.22 -11.10
N LYS A 22 -4.92 -14.70 -12.07
CA LYS A 22 -5.97 -15.45 -12.80
C LYS A 22 -5.56 -15.87 -14.21
N ARG A 23 -4.28 -15.70 -14.59
CA ARG A 23 -3.80 -15.98 -15.96
C ARG A 23 -3.56 -17.46 -16.24
N GLY A 24 -3.57 -18.32 -15.21
CA GLY A 24 -3.30 -19.75 -15.35
C GLY A 24 -1.85 -20.08 -15.72
N ASP A 25 -0.94 -19.11 -15.59
CA ASP A 25 0.49 -19.31 -15.73
C ASP A 25 1.14 -19.71 -14.38
N ASN A 26 2.45 -19.95 -14.40
CA ASN A 26 3.23 -20.28 -13.20
C ASN A 26 3.93 -19.05 -12.60
N ALA A 27 3.67 -17.86 -13.14
CA ALA A 27 4.32 -16.64 -12.68
C ALA A 27 3.59 -16.07 -11.46
N HIS A 28 4.35 -15.62 -10.45
CA HIS A 28 3.84 -14.77 -9.35
C HIS A 28 2.50 -15.20 -8.71
N ARG A 29 2.40 -16.45 -8.26
CA ARG A 29 1.21 -16.91 -7.52
C ARG A 29 1.18 -16.31 -6.12
N ILE A 30 0.23 -15.43 -5.89
CA ILE A 30 -0.04 -14.78 -4.61
C ILE A 30 -1.46 -15.17 -4.20
N THR A 31 -1.60 -15.71 -3.00
CA THR A 31 -2.90 -16.01 -2.38
C THR A 31 -3.06 -15.13 -1.16
N ILE A 32 -4.23 -14.50 -1.02
CA ILE A 32 -4.66 -13.85 0.23
C ILE A 32 -5.68 -14.72 0.93
N THR A 33 -5.60 -14.85 2.24
CA THR A 33 -6.52 -15.72 3.02
C THR A 33 -7.90 -15.10 3.19
N ILE A 34 -7.97 -13.77 3.14
CA ILE A 34 -9.21 -13.00 3.22
C ILE A 34 -9.30 -12.05 2.01
N PRO A 35 -10.51 -11.72 1.50
CA PRO A 35 -10.69 -10.91 0.30
C PRO A 35 -10.55 -9.41 0.58
N LEU A 36 -9.62 -9.04 1.44
CA LEU A 36 -9.40 -7.70 1.96
C LEU A 36 -7.91 -7.44 2.00
N TYR A 37 -7.46 -6.29 1.50
CA TYR A 37 -6.12 -5.76 1.76
C TYR A 37 -6.24 -4.32 2.24
N GLN A 38 -5.19 -3.80 2.85
CA GLN A 38 -5.22 -2.47 3.44
C GLN A 38 -4.72 -1.40 2.46
N GLY A 39 -5.44 -0.29 2.31
CA GLY A 39 -5.04 0.81 1.42
C GLY A 39 -3.79 1.57 1.89
N GLY A 40 -3.07 2.22 0.97
CA GLY A 40 -1.82 2.94 1.30
C GLY A 40 -2.03 4.14 2.23
N MET A 41 -1.29 4.18 3.34
CA MET A 41 -1.17 5.40 4.18
C MET A 41 0.31 5.65 4.47
N SER A 42 0.80 6.80 4.01
CA SER A 42 2.23 7.08 3.89
C SER A 42 2.97 7.29 5.21
N PHE A 43 4.26 6.94 5.20
CA PHE A 43 5.19 7.41 6.22
C PHE A 43 5.19 8.94 6.28
N GLY A 44 4.96 9.50 7.45
CA GLY A 44 4.71 10.93 7.68
C GLY A 44 3.23 11.31 7.73
N SER A 45 2.30 10.55 7.12
CA SER A 45 0.87 10.81 7.28
C SER A 45 0.29 10.16 8.55
N VAL A 46 0.73 8.95 8.86
CA VAL A 46 0.36 8.19 10.07
C VAL A 46 1.58 7.93 10.96
N SER A 47 1.32 7.54 12.21
CA SER A 47 2.39 7.19 13.16
C SER A 47 3.11 5.89 12.79
N ASN A 48 4.37 5.74 13.20
CA ASN A 48 5.14 4.51 13.00
C ASN A 48 4.46 3.30 13.65
N SER A 49 3.90 3.48 14.85
CA SER A 49 3.13 2.43 15.53
C SER A 49 1.90 2.00 14.73
N THR A 50 1.23 2.93 14.05
CA THR A 50 0.11 2.60 13.16
C THR A 50 0.60 1.76 11.98
N MET A 51 1.71 2.14 11.34
CA MET A 51 2.27 1.38 10.21
C MET A 51 2.68 -0.04 10.63
N VAL A 52 3.38 -0.20 11.75
CA VAL A 52 3.79 -1.52 12.27
C VAL A 52 2.58 -2.37 12.66
N SER A 53 1.58 -1.78 13.32
CA SER A 53 0.36 -2.52 13.71
C SER A 53 -0.38 -3.04 12.49
N ARG A 54 -0.44 -2.23 11.43
CA ARG A 54 -1.05 -2.57 10.15
C ARG A 54 -0.31 -3.68 9.42
N ALA A 55 1.02 -3.61 9.36
CA ALA A 55 1.85 -4.65 8.75
C ALA A 55 1.76 -5.98 9.51
N ARG A 56 1.78 -5.94 10.85
CA ARG A 56 1.53 -7.12 11.70
C ARG A 56 0.16 -7.74 11.44
N ALA A 57 -0.88 -6.91 11.34
CA ALA A 57 -2.22 -7.39 11.01
C ALA A 57 -2.25 -8.04 9.63
N ALA A 58 -1.68 -7.42 8.60
CA ALA A 58 -1.60 -8.00 7.26
C ALA A 58 -0.95 -9.39 7.27
N MET A 59 0.19 -9.52 7.95
CA MET A 59 0.88 -10.80 8.14
C MET A 59 0.02 -11.85 8.85
N LEU A 60 -0.60 -11.51 9.97
CA LEU A 60 -1.43 -12.45 10.75
C LEU A 60 -2.68 -12.91 9.99
N TRP A 61 -3.26 -12.02 9.17
CA TRP A 61 -4.46 -12.31 8.38
C TRP A 61 -4.14 -12.91 7.01
N GLY A 62 -2.86 -13.16 6.68
CA GLY A 62 -2.47 -13.68 5.37
C GLY A 62 -2.89 -12.76 4.22
N THR A 63 -2.77 -11.44 4.42
CA THR A 63 -3.07 -10.42 3.42
C THR A 63 -1.98 -9.35 3.36
N PHE A 64 -2.21 -8.27 2.61
CA PHE A 64 -1.23 -7.22 2.36
C PHE A 64 -1.59 -5.89 3.03
N GLY A 65 -0.57 -5.27 3.61
CA GLY A 65 -0.53 -3.84 3.92
C GLY A 65 0.05 -3.06 2.75
N CYS A 66 -0.11 -1.74 2.75
CA CYS A 66 0.47 -0.86 1.72
C CYS A 66 1.17 0.34 2.35
N THR A 67 2.40 0.63 1.89
CA THR A 67 3.26 1.69 2.45
C THR A 67 2.69 3.09 2.26
N GLY A 68 1.85 3.28 1.24
CA GLY A 68 1.52 4.61 0.75
C GLY A 68 2.69 5.32 0.07
N GLU A 69 2.46 6.53 -0.40
CA GLU A 69 3.37 7.37 -1.20
C GLU A 69 4.59 7.96 -0.45
N GLY A 70 4.90 7.48 0.75
CA GLY A 70 5.88 8.12 1.65
C GLY A 70 7.26 7.46 1.70
N GLY A 71 7.52 6.50 0.81
CA GLY A 71 8.67 5.61 0.87
C GLY A 71 8.43 4.37 1.75
N TYR A 72 9.49 3.59 1.95
CA TYR A 72 9.47 2.31 2.66
C TYR A 72 10.41 2.35 3.88
N PRO A 73 9.90 2.61 5.10
CA PRO A 73 10.73 2.64 6.31
C PRO A 73 11.31 1.28 6.71
N GLU A 74 12.56 1.26 7.19
CA GLU A 74 13.28 0.03 7.54
C GLU A 74 12.61 -0.82 8.62
N PHE A 75 11.82 -0.22 9.52
CA PHE A 75 11.07 -0.96 10.52
C PHE A 75 9.99 -1.87 9.92
N LEU A 76 9.67 -1.71 8.62
CA LEU A 76 8.77 -2.59 7.89
C LEU A 76 9.47 -3.79 7.26
N ASN A 77 10.81 -3.82 7.20
CA ASN A 77 11.58 -4.90 6.58
C ASN A 77 11.17 -6.32 7.05
N PRO A 78 10.84 -6.56 8.33
CA PRO A 78 10.38 -7.89 8.77
C PRO A 78 9.04 -8.34 8.15
N PHE A 79 8.32 -7.46 7.43
CA PHE A 79 7.02 -7.70 6.84
C PHE A 79 7.03 -7.62 5.30
N ASP A 80 8.21 -7.66 4.66
CA ASP A 80 8.37 -7.49 3.21
C ASP A 80 7.42 -8.37 2.37
N ASP A 81 7.20 -9.63 2.79
CA ASP A 81 6.29 -10.58 2.11
C ASP A 81 4.80 -10.23 2.21
N TYR A 82 4.43 -9.30 3.08
CA TYR A 82 3.06 -8.88 3.39
C TYR A 82 2.83 -7.39 3.14
N MET A 83 3.74 -6.73 2.44
CA MET A 83 3.66 -5.32 2.11
C MET A 83 3.59 -5.08 0.60
N ILE A 84 2.85 -4.04 0.23
CA ILE A 84 2.79 -3.46 -1.10
C ILE A 84 3.59 -2.15 -1.07
N THR A 85 4.55 -2.02 -1.97
CA THR A 85 5.24 -0.74 -2.21
C THR A 85 4.39 0.10 -3.15
N GLN A 86 3.93 1.26 -2.67
CA GLN A 86 3.17 2.20 -3.49
C GLN A 86 4.11 3.17 -4.21
N VAL A 87 3.98 3.24 -5.54
CA VAL A 87 4.63 4.24 -6.39
C VAL A 87 3.58 5.28 -6.76
N ALA A 88 3.84 6.54 -6.43
CA ALA A 88 2.95 7.67 -6.69
C ALA A 88 3.69 8.77 -7.47
N THR A 89 2.95 9.80 -7.91
CA THR A 89 3.47 10.85 -8.81
C THR A 89 4.70 11.62 -8.30
N GLY A 90 4.88 11.71 -6.99
CA GLY A 90 6.04 12.37 -6.38
C GLY A 90 7.30 11.50 -6.25
N LEU A 91 7.18 10.18 -6.52
CA LEU A 91 8.26 9.19 -6.39
C LEU A 91 9.03 9.21 -5.05
N PHE A 92 8.42 9.77 -4.00
CA PHE A 92 9.07 9.95 -2.71
C PHE A 92 9.47 8.61 -2.09
N GLY A 93 10.77 8.47 -1.80
CA GLY A 93 11.34 7.28 -1.15
C GLY A 93 11.21 5.99 -1.96
N VAL A 94 10.93 6.09 -3.27
CA VAL A 94 10.93 4.96 -4.20
C VAL A 94 12.37 4.72 -4.62
N ARG A 95 12.89 3.52 -4.32
CA ARG A 95 14.23 3.06 -4.73
C ARG A 95 14.15 1.65 -5.29
N GLU A 96 15.13 1.27 -6.10
CA GLU A 96 15.22 -0.08 -6.67
C GLU A 96 15.09 -1.16 -5.59
N GLU A 97 15.78 -0.97 -4.46
CA GLU A 97 15.77 -1.92 -3.35
C GLU A 97 14.37 -2.06 -2.74
N THR A 98 13.61 -0.96 -2.64
CA THR A 98 12.24 -0.98 -2.09
C THR A 98 11.23 -1.65 -3.03
N ILE A 99 11.52 -1.64 -4.34
CA ILE A 99 10.71 -2.28 -5.38
C ILE A 99 10.98 -3.78 -5.38
N GLN A 100 12.24 -4.20 -5.25
CA GLN A 100 12.64 -5.61 -5.29
C GLN A 100 12.26 -6.39 -4.03
N ARG A 101 11.98 -5.72 -2.90
CA ARG A 101 11.60 -6.34 -1.63
C ARG A 101 10.21 -6.95 -1.61
N VAL A 102 9.27 -6.36 -2.34
CA VAL A 102 7.85 -6.67 -2.21
C VAL A 102 7.36 -7.56 -3.33
N ARG A 103 6.30 -8.31 -3.06
CA ARG A 103 5.64 -9.18 -4.05
C ARG A 103 4.68 -8.42 -4.96
N ILE A 104 4.22 -7.24 -4.53
CA ILE A 104 3.22 -6.42 -5.22
C ILE A 104 3.66 -4.96 -5.20
N ILE A 105 3.54 -4.30 -6.36
CA ILE A 105 3.75 -2.86 -6.51
C ILE A 105 2.41 -2.22 -6.90
N GLU A 106 2.07 -1.12 -6.25
CA GLU A 106 0.86 -0.36 -6.55
C GLU A 106 1.22 0.97 -7.22
N PHE A 107 0.83 1.14 -8.48
CA PHE A 107 0.89 2.44 -9.14
C PHE A 107 -0.34 3.27 -8.78
N LYS A 108 -0.16 4.22 -7.86
CA LYS A 108 -1.24 5.09 -7.39
C LYS A 108 -1.46 6.23 -8.39
N TYR A 109 -2.38 6.01 -9.33
CA TYR A 109 -2.75 7.03 -10.31
C TYR A 109 -3.59 8.17 -9.71
N ALA A 110 -4.51 7.84 -8.79
CA ALA A 110 -5.39 8.80 -8.13
C ALA A 110 -5.81 8.30 -6.74
N GLN A 111 -6.46 9.17 -5.96
CA GLN A 111 -7.13 8.80 -4.71
C GLN A 111 -8.52 9.43 -4.64
N GLY A 112 -9.50 8.70 -4.10
CA GLY A 112 -10.90 9.15 -4.06
C GLY A 112 -11.12 10.43 -3.25
N ALA A 113 -10.31 10.70 -2.22
CA ALA A 113 -10.45 11.91 -1.40
C ALA A 113 -10.09 13.21 -2.14
N LYS A 114 -9.30 13.13 -3.21
CA LYS A 114 -8.89 14.29 -4.03
C LYS A 114 -8.51 13.86 -5.44
N PRO A 115 -9.49 13.52 -6.29
CA PRO A 115 -9.23 13.20 -7.69
C PRO A 115 -8.59 14.40 -8.40
N GLY A 116 -7.61 14.15 -9.27
CA GLY A 116 -6.95 15.22 -10.03
C GLY A 116 -5.84 15.97 -9.29
N LEU A 117 -5.50 15.58 -8.06
CA LEU A 117 -4.40 16.17 -7.28
C LEU A 117 -3.43 15.10 -6.77
N GLY A 118 -2.17 15.50 -6.57
CA GLY A 118 -1.15 14.66 -5.96
C GLY A 118 -1.26 14.57 -4.43
N GLY A 119 -0.38 13.77 -3.83
CA GLY A 119 -0.18 13.66 -2.38
C GLY A 119 0.19 14.96 -1.68
N HIS A 120 -0.32 15.20 -0.46
CA HIS A 120 -0.01 16.40 0.31
C HIS A 120 0.49 16.00 1.70
N LEU A 121 1.65 16.50 2.09
CA LEU A 121 2.17 16.40 3.45
C LEU A 121 2.61 17.79 3.94
N LEU A 122 1.96 18.29 4.99
CA LEU A 122 2.26 19.61 5.55
C LEU A 122 3.64 19.63 6.21
N GLY A 123 4.30 20.78 6.18
CA GLY A 123 5.68 20.98 6.63
C GLY A 123 5.95 20.51 8.05
N ASP A 124 5.04 20.78 8.99
CA ASP A 124 5.16 20.36 10.40
C ASP A 124 5.25 18.84 10.58
N LYS A 125 4.79 18.06 9.59
CA LYS A 125 4.87 16.59 9.58
C LYS A 125 6.11 16.07 8.85
N VAL A 126 6.85 16.95 8.18
CA VAL A 126 8.11 16.63 7.51
C VAL A 126 9.25 16.73 8.52
N THR A 127 9.24 15.77 9.45
CA THR A 127 10.33 15.55 10.40
C THR A 127 11.62 15.19 9.69
N GLU A 128 12.76 15.23 10.39
CA GLU A 128 14.06 14.86 9.82
C GLU A 128 14.04 13.46 9.16
N ALA A 129 13.42 12.47 9.81
CA ALA A 129 13.33 11.12 9.27
C ALA A 129 12.46 11.06 8.00
N VAL A 130 11.35 11.81 7.95
CA VAL A 130 10.49 11.90 6.77
C VAL A 130 11.22 12.62 5.64
N ALA A 131 11.89 13.73 5.93
CA ALA A 131 12.69 14.48 4.97
C ALA A 131 13.77 13.60 4.35
N ARG A 132 14.52 12.85 5.18
CA ARG A 132 15.56 11.90 4.74
C ARG A 132 14.99 10.79 3.85
N MET A 133 13.89 10.16 4.27
CA MET A 133 13.25 9.10 3.48
C MET A 133 12.85 9.59 2.08
N ARG A 134 12.30 10.81 2.02
CA ARG A 134 11.74 11.42 0.82
C ARG A 134 12.72 12.29 0.03
N GLU A 135 13.98 12.35 0.45
CA GLU A 135 15.01 13.20 -0.16
C GLU A 135 14.57 14.67 -0.28
N ALA A 136 13.94 15.16 0.78
CA ALA A 136 13.32 16.47 0.86
C ALA A 136 13.93 17.33 1.98
N VAL A 137 13.49 18.59 2.05
CA VAL A 137 13.91 19.53 3.10
C VAL A 137 12.99 19.42 4.31
N GLN A 138 13.57 19.29 5.50
CA GLN A 138 12.82 19.26 6.76
C GLN A 138 11.95 20.52 6.92
N GLY A 139 10.72 20.35 7.39
CA GLY A 139 9.78 21.45 7.62
C GLY A 139 9.14 22.04 6.36
N SER A 140 9.57 21.66 5.15
CA SER A 140 8.94 22.10 3.91
C SER A 140 7.74 21.23 3.56
N ALA A 141 6.61 21.85 3.23
CA ALA A 141 5.45 21.11 2.77
C ALA A 141 5.74 20.39 1.43
N LEU A 142 5.29 19.14 1.32
CA LEU A 142 5.47 18.31 0.14
C LEU A 142 4.14 18.15 -0.58
N PHE A 143 4.09 18.70 -1.79
CA PHE A 143 2.98 18.54 -2.71
C PHE A 143 3.47 17.73 -3.92
N SER A 144 2.97 16.51 -4.07
CA SER A 144 3.29 15.70 -5.24
C SER A 144 2.63 16.32 -6.48
N PRO A 145 3.29 16.24 -7.64
CA PRO A 145 2.71 16.75 -8.88
C PRO A 145 1.45 15.98 -9.28
N PHE A 146 0.71 16.59 -10.19
CA PHE A 146 -0.28 15.94 -11.04
C PHE A 146 0.15 16.20 -12.50
N PRO A 147 0.31 15.22 -13.41
CA PRO A 147 0.15 13.75 -13.33
C PRO A 147 1.47 12.99 -13.03
N PHE A 148 1.53 11.67 -13.30
CA PHE A 148 2.79 10.96 -13.47
C PHE A 148 3.53 11.53 -14.69
N HIS A 149 4.71 12.10 -14.50
CA HIS A 149 5.51 12.65 -15.60
C HIS A 149 6.12 11.60 -16.53
N SER A 150 5.88 10.31 -16.24
CA SER A 150 6.26 9.16 -17.07
C SER A 150 5.07 8.48 -17.74
N VAL A 151 3.83 8.94 -17.53
CA VAL A 151 2.62 8.30 -18.04
C VAL A 151 1.71 9.35 -18.67
N TYR A 152 1.72 9.44 -19.99
CA TYR A 152 0.90 10.37 -20.77
C TYR A 152 -0.13 9.67 -21.68
N SER A 153 -0.08 8.35 -21.77
CA SER A 153 -1.05 7.52 -22.47
C SER A 153 -1.18 6.16 -21.79
N VAL A 154 -2.19 5.39 -22.19
CA VAL A 154 -2.26 3.94 -21.95
C VAL A 154 -1.09 3.22 -22.63
#